data_AF-A0A0D0BD08-F1
#
_entry.id   AF-A0A0D0BD08-F1
#
_cell.length_a   1.000
_cell.length_b   1.000
_cell.length_c   1.000
_cell.angle_alpha   90.00
_cell.angle_beta   90.00
_cell.angle_gamma   90.00
#
_symmetry.space_group_name_H-M   'P 1'
#
loop_
_entity.id
_entity.type
_entity.pdbx_description
1 polymer ?
#
loop_
_entity_poly.entity_id
_entity_poly.type
_entity_poly.pdbx_seq_one_letter_code
_entity_poly.pdbx_strand_id
1 'polypeptide(L)' 'MELSYSVKSPSDMWVDNQSAIQVAKNPEHHVLMPRYLPTEDNAANMLTKALVKPKVEKFHQMMGLVKK' A
#
# COMPACT_ATOMS: atom_id res chain seq x y z
N MET A 1 -12.86 -10.27 18.21
CA MET A 1 -13.96 -9.30 18.32
C MET A 1 -13.90 -8.46 17.06
N GLU A 2 -14.62 -8.87 16.02
CA GLU A 2 -14.78 -8.05 14.81
C GLU A 2 -15.76 -6.94 15.17
N LEU A 3 -15.31 -5.69 15.06
CA LEU A 3 -16.16 -4.52 15.26
C LEU A 3 -17.24 -4.58 14.15
N SER A 4 -18.52 -4.66 14.50
CA SER A 4 -19.66 -4.91 13.60
C SER A 4 -20.00 -3.73 12.67
N TYR A 5 -18.98 -3.14 12.05
CA TYR A 5 -19.09 -2.07 11.08
C TYR A 5 -19.47 -2.66 9.72
N SER A 6 -20.55 -2.17 9.12
CA SER A 6 -20.95 -2.56 7.77
C SER A 6 -20.00 -1.90 6.76
N VAL A 7 -19.13 -2.70 6.15
CA VAL A 7 -18.24 -2.25 5.07
C VAL A 7 -19.10 -2.02 3.82
N LYS A 8 -19.25 -0.76 3.40
CA LYS A 8 -20.09 -0.37 2.25
C LYS A 8 -19.57 -0.92 0.91
N SER A 9 -18.26 -1.06 0.79
CA SER A 9 -17.58 -1.62 -0.38
C SER A 9 -16.13 -1.97 -0.02
N PRO A 10 -15.52 -2.96 -0.67
CA PRO A 10 -14.10 -3.25 -0.48
C PRO A 10 -13.24 -2.03 -0.82
N SER A 11 -12.20 -1.77 -0.03
CA SER A 11 -11.24 -0.70 -0.31
C SER A 11 -10.03 -1.22 -1.09
N ASP A 12 -9.50 -0.41 -2.00
CA ASP A 12 -8.28 -0.77 -2.72
C ASP A 12 -7.08 -0.83 -1.77
N MET A 13 -6.32 -1.92 -1.84
CA MET A 13 -5.07 -2.11 -1.11
C MET A 13 -3.94 -2.31 -2.11
N TRP A 14 -3.01 -1.36 -2.19
CA TRP A 14 -1.87 -1.44 -3.09
C TRP A 14 -0.70 -2.18 -2.43
N VAL A 15 -0.19 -3.21 -3.10
CA VAL A 15 0.80 -4.14 -2.55
C VAL A 15 1.87 -4.44 -3.60
N ASP A 16 3.14 -4.36 -3.20
CA ASP A 16 4.29 -4.70 -4.07
C ASP A 16 4.74 -6.17 -3.94
N ASN A 17 4.24 -6.88 -2.93
CA ASN A 17 4.50 -8.29 -2.70
C ASN A 17 3.40 -9.19 -3.31
N GLN A 18 3.77 -9.96 -4.33
CA GLN A 18 2.87 -10.88 -5.02
C GLN A 18 2.31 -11.99 -4.10
N SER A 19 3.11 -12.51 -3.17
CA SER A 19 2.65 -13.55 -2.24
C SER A 19 1.59 -13.01 -1.28
N ALA A 20 1.73 -11.76 -0.84
CA ALA A 20 0.73 -11.11 0.01
C ALA A 20 -0.60 -10.85 -0.74
N ILE A 21 -0.53 -10.53 -2.04
CA ILE A 21 -1.74 -10.41 -2.89
C ILE A 21 -2.49 -11.74 -2.97
N GLN A 22 -1.80 -12.86 -3.11
CA GLN A 22 -2.44 -14.18 -3.17
C GLN A 22 -3.17 -14.51 -1.86
N VAL A 23 -2.56 -14.21 -0.71
CA VAL A 23 -3.18 -14.39 0.60
C VAL A 23 -4.40 -13.48 0.77
N ALA A 24 -4.29 -12.20 0.39
CA ALA A 24 -5.37 -11.22 0.52
C ALA A 24 -6.58 -11.50 -0.39
N LYS A 25 -6.43 -12.34 -1.42
CA LYS A 25 -7.53 -12.78 -2.29
C LYS A 25 -8.39 -13.89 -1.67
N ASN A 26 -8.02 -14.43 -0.50
CA ASN A 26 -8.87 -15.38 0.21
C ASN A 26 -10.24 -14.72 0.48
N PRO A 27 -11.36 -15.34 0.08
CA PRO A 27 -12.70 -14.82 0.31
C PRO A 27 -12.94 -14.37 1.75
N GLU A 28 -12.39 -15.06 2.76
CA GLU A 28 -12.53 -14.64 4.16
C GLU A 28 -12.12 -13.17 4.44
N HIS A 29 -11.29 -12.58 3.58
CA HIS A 29 -10.81 -11.20 3.65
C HIS A 29 -11.62 -10.22 2.75
N HIS A 30 -12.95 -10.35 2.73
CA HIS A 30 -13.90 -9.58 1.89
C HIS A 30 -13.82 -8.02 1.94
N VAL A 31 -12.98 -7.45 2.79
CA VAL A 31 -12.92 -6.00 3.07
C VAL A 31 -11.97 -5.26 2.12
N LEU A 32 -11.03 -5.96 1.48
CA LEU A 32 -9.93 -5.36 0.75
C LEU A 32 -9.80 -5.91 -0.68
N MET A 33 -9.49 -5.03 -1.63
CA MET A 33 -9.17 -5.37 -3.01
C MET A 33 -7.66 -5.21 -3.25
N PRO A 34 -6.86 -6.28 -3.19
CA PRO A 34 -5.43 -6.17 -3.41
C PRO A 34 -5.11 -5.86 -4.88
N ARG A 35 -4.36 -4.78 -5.11
CA ARG A 35 -3.82 -4.37 -6.41
C ARG A 35 -2.30 -4.37 -6.37
N TYR A 36 -1.67 -4.81 -7.45
CA TYR A 36 -0.21 -4.74 -7.55
C TYR A 36 0.26 -3.31 -7.77
N LEU A 37 1.29 -2.91 -7.02
CA LEU A 37 2.01 -1.65 -7.20
C LEU A 37 3.51 -1.98 -7.27
N PRO A 38 4.24 -1.58 -8.34
CA PRO A 38 5.68 -1.79 -8.38
C PRO A 38 6.39 -1.15 -7.18
N THR A 39 7.40 -1.83 -6.63
CA THR A 39 8.19 -1.33 -5.48
C THR A 39 8.77 0.06 -5.72
N GLU A 40 9.11 0.36 -6.97
CA GLU A 40 9.66 1.64 -7.40
C GLU A 40 8.64 2.79 -7.39
N ASP A 41 7.35 2.48 -7.34
CA ASP A 41 6.24 3.44 -7.32
C ASP A 41 5.46 3.41 -6.00
N ASN A 42 5.86 2.55 -5.06
CA ASN A 42 5.25 2.46 -3.74
C ASN A 42 5.86 3.49 -2.78
N ALA A 43 5.28 4.70 -2.75
CA ALA A 43 5.75 5.79 -1.88
C ALA A 43 5.73 5.45 -0.37
N ALA A 44 4.89 4.49 0.06
CA ALA A 44 4.88 4.00 1.44
C ALA A 44 6.18 3.32 1.87
N ASN A 45 7.02 2.92 0.90
CA ASN A 45 8.37 2.40 1.17
C ASN A 45 9.26 3.41 1.90
N MET A 46 8.99 4.73 1.76
CA MET A 46 9.70 5.77 2.50
C MET A 46 9.52 5.65 4.02
N LEU A 47 8.42 5.05 4.49
CA LEU A 47 8.08 4.93 5.91
C LEU A 47 8.48 3.58 6.52
N THR A 48 8.84 2.59 5.69
CA THR A 48 8.99 1.19 6.11
C THR A 48 10.31 0.56 5.73
N LYS A 49 11.13 1.21 4.88
CA LYS A 49 12.40 0.68 4.38
C LYS A 49 13.53 1.70 4.52
N ALA A 50 14.75 1.20 4.69
CA ALA A 50 15.95 2.01 4.51
C ALA A 50 16.18 2.24 3.01
N LEU A 51 16.08 3.50 2.57
CA LEU A 51 16.20 3.87 1.16
C LEU A 51 17.42 4.77 0.92
N VAL A 52 18.02 4.63 -0.26
CA VAL A 52 19.03 5.59 -0.74
C VAL A 52 18.37 6.92 -1.09
N LYS A 53 19.12 8.02 -0.95
CA LYS A 53 18.64 9.39 -1.13
C LYS A 53 17.82 9.63 -2.41
N PRO A 54 18.19 9.12 -3.61
CA PRO A 54 17.39 9.32 -4.81
C PRO A 54 15.96 8.75 -4.71
N LYS A 55 15.79 7.60 -4.04
CA LYS A 55 14.45 7.01 -3.83
C LYS A 55 13.64 7.80 -2.80
N VAL A 56 14.30 8.30 -1.76
CA VAL A 56 13.65 9.18 -0.77
C VAL A 56 13.13 10.45 -1.44
N GLU A 57 13.92 11.08 -2.32
CA GLU A 57 13.51 12.29 -3.04
C GLU A 57 12.33 12.03 -3.99
N LYS A 58 12.36 10.92 -4.75
CA LYS A 58 11.22 10.50 -5.59
C LYS A 58 9.95 10.34 -4.76
N PHE A 59 10.01 9.56 -3.67
CA PHE A 59 8.83 9.29 -2.84
C PHE A 59 8.35 10.52 -2.05
N HIS A 60 9.25 11.40 -1.64
CA HIS A 60 8.92 12.68 -1.03
C HIS A 60 8.04 13.53 -1.97
N GLN A 61 8.41 13.62 -3.25
CA GLN A 61 7.62 14.31 -4.27
C GLN A 61 6.27 13.62 -4.52
N MET A 62 6.25 12.29 -4.62
CA MET A 62 5.00 11.52 -4.82
C MET A 62 4.00 11.71 -3.66
N MET A 63 4.50 11.95 -2.45
CA MET A 63 3.68 12.24 -1.27
C MET A 63 3.18 13.70 -1.21
N GLY A 64 3.50 14.52 -2.21
CA GLY A 64 3.15 15.95 -2.21
C GLY A 64 3.96 16.78 -1.21
N LEU A 65 5.09 16.24 -0.72
CA LEU A 65 5.97 16.97 0.19
C LEU A 65 6.90 17.84 -0.66
N VAL A 66 6.71 19.14 -0.57
CA VAL A 66 7.57 20.14 -1.20
C VAL A 66 8.42 20.81 -0.14
N LYS A 67 9.72 21.03 -0.44
CA LYS A 67 10.53 21.95 0.36
C LYS A 67 9.96 23.34 0.15
N LYS A 68 9.61 24.01 1.27
CA LYS A 68 9.31 25.44 1.27
C LYS A 68 10.53 26.24 0.86
#